data_AF-A0A955DJX0-F1
#
_entry.id   AF-A0A955DJX0-F1
#
_cell.length_a   1.000
_cell.length_b   1.000
_cell.length_c   1.000
_cell.angle_alpha   90.00
_cell.angle_beta   90.00
_cell.angle_gamma   90.00
#
_symmetry.space_group_name_H-M   'P 1'
#
loop_
_entity.id
_entity.type
_entity.pdbx_description
1 polymer ?
#
loop_
_entity_poly.entity_id
_entity_poly.type
_entity_poly.pdbx_seq_one_letter_code
_entity_poly.pdbx_strand_id
1 'polypeptide(L)'
;MPSKSPKFVHRILRAVLWAIAHAPATLLYFLPLLAMHYAWVSGSYEYDDGGWGTFLFLGNYLLTGIPEWLFGSVSLTGVAVACAYIDIAWNIFYWRWRVRRRLRAREAAGLCLSCGYDLNGLPNDVCCPECGN
;
A
#
# COMPACT_ATOMS: atom_id res chain seq x y z
N MET A 1 2.24 -38.42 -7.02
CA MET A 1 2.48 -36.98 -6.83
C MET A 1 1.32 -36.21 -7.46
N PRO A 2 0.50 -35.47 -6.70
CA PRO A 2 -0.66 -34.76 -7.26
C PRO A 2 -0.19 -33.59 -8.13
N SER A 3 -0.52 -33.63 -9.43
CA SER A 3 -0.24 -32.53 -10.34
C SER A 3 -1.12 -31.34 -9.97
N LYS A 4 -0.51 -30.20 -9.60
CA LYS A 4 -1.25 -28.98 -9.29
C LYS A 4 -2.02 -28.53 -10.53
N SER A 5 -3.33 -28.33 -10.40
CA SER A 5 -4.18 -27.95 -11.53
C SER A 5 -3.73 -26.62 -12.14
N PRO A 6 -3.78 -26.47 -13.48
CA PRO A 6 -3.31 -25.26 -14.18
C PRO A 6 -4.00 -23.96 -13.73
N LYS A 7 -5.19 -24.08 -13.12
CA LYS A 7 -5.92 -22.95 -12.52
C LYS A 7 -5.21 -22.35 -11.30
N PHE A 8 -4.42 -23.13 -10.57
CA PHE A 8 -3.69 -22.66 -9.38
C PHE A 8 -2.51 -21.77 -9.75
N VAL A 9 -1.71 -22.19 -10.73
CA VAL A 9 -0.56 -21.41 -11.24
C VAL A 9 -1.02 -20.07 -11.78
N HIS A 10 -2.11 -20.05 -12.55
CA HIS A 10 -2.65 -18.81 -13.11
C HIS A 10 -3.14 -17.82 -12.03
N ARG A 11 -3.66 -18.31 -10.89
CA ARG A 11 -4.07 -17.45 -9.77
C ARG A 11 -2.88 -16.84 -9.04
N ILE A 12 -1.81 -17.60 -8.83
CA ILE A 12 -0.57 -17.09 -8.24
C ILE A 12 0.07 -16.05 -9.17
N LEU A 13 0.15 -16.34 -10.46
CA LEU A 13 0.75 -15.42 -11.43
C LEU A 13 -0.02 -14.08 -11.48
N ARG A 14 -1.36 -14.11 -11.46
CA ARG A 14 -2.16 -12.87 -11.39
C ARG A 14 -1.98 -12.13 -10.08
N ALA A 15 -1.82 -12.83 -8.95
CA ALA A 15 -1.58 -12.20 -7.66
C ALA A 15 -0.20 -11.54 -7.60
N VAL A 16 0.84 -12.20 -8.13
CA VAL A 16 2.21 -11.66 -8.22
C VAL A 16 2.25 -10.49 -9.19
N LEU A 17 1.67 -10.60 -10.39
CA LEU A 17 1.59 -9.49 -11.33
C LEU A 17 0.78 -8.31 -10.80
N TRP A 18 -0.30 -8.58 -10.06
CA TRP A 18 -1.05 -7.51 -9.38
C TRP A 18 -0.21 -6.86 -8.27
N ALA A 19 0.53 -7.64 -7.48
CA ALA A 19 1.43 -7.14 -6.45
C ALA A 19 2.65 -6.40 -7.01
N ILE A 20 3.13 -6.73 -8.21
CA ILE A 20 4.20 -6.00 -8.93
C ILE A 20 3.63 -4.74 -9.58
N ALA A 21 2.45 -4.80 -10.19
CA ALA A 21 1.79 -3.63 -10.78
C ALA A 21 1.29 -2.64 -9.71
N HIS A 22 1.06 -3.12 -8.49
CA HIS A 22 0.76 -2.32 -7.31
C HIS A 22 1.95 -2.30 -6.33
N ALA A 23 3.14 -2.76 -6.77
CA ALA A 23 4.37 -2.48 -6.06
C ALA A 23 4.50 -0.97 -6.11
N PRO A 24 4.49 -0.35 -4.95
CA PRO A 24 3.67 0.82 -4.76
C PRO A 24 4.23 1.96 -5.57
N ALA A 25 3.33 2.72 -6.21
CA ALA A 25 3.64 4.01 -6.80
C ALA A 25 4.42 4.90 -5.79
N THR A 26 4.35 4.61 -4.48
CA THR A 26 5.21 5.22 -3.46
C THR A 26 6.70 5.14 -3.78
N LEU A 27 7.22 4.04 -4.35
CA LEU A 27 8.64 3.94 -4.73
C LEU A 27 8.99 4.96 -5.84
N LEU A 28 8.04 5.22 -6.76
CA LEU A 28 8.16 6.27 -7.76
C LEU A 28 7.92 7.67 -7.18
N TYR A 29 7.14 7.83 -6.11
CA TYR A 29 7.02 9.10 -5.36
C TYR A 29 8.25 9.42 -4.51
N PHE A 30 8.96 8.40 -4.00
CA PHE A 30 10.17 8.58 -3.19
C PHE A 30 11.40 8.93 -4.02
N LEU A 31 11.46 8.51 -5.30
CA LEU A 31 12.62 8.74 -6.17
C LEU A 31 12.92 10.25 -6.40
N PRO A 32 11.94 11.12 -6.74
CA PRO A 32 12.17 12.56 -6.85
C PRO A 32 12.53 13.21 -5.52
N LEU A 33 11.95 12.72 -4.41
CA LEU A 33 12.23 13.23 -3.07
C LEU A 33 13.65 12.88 -2.60
N LEU A 34 14.10 11.64 -2.86
CA LEU A 34 15.47 11.21 -2.65
C LEU A 34 16.44 11.99 -3.53
N ALA A 35 16.10 12.21 -4.81
CA ALA A 35 16.92 13.00 -5.72
C ALA A 35 17.04 14.47 -5.27
N MET A 36 15.95 15.09 -4.81
CA MET A 36 15.94 16.46 -4.32
C MET A 36 16.71 16.60 -3.00
N HIS A 37 16.54 15.65 -2.06
CA HIS A 37 17.29 15.63 -0.82
C HIS A 37 18.78 15.40 -1.07
N TYR A 38 19.13 14.47 -1.97
CA TYR A 38 20.51 14.23 -2.38
C TYR A 38 21.13 15.49 -3.00
N ALA A 39 20.44 16.16 -3.93
CA ALA A 39 20.90 17.39 -4.57
C ALA A 39 21.07 18.56 -3.60
N TRP A 40 20.23 18.65 -2.56
CA TRP A 40 20.35 19.65 -1.51
C TRP A 40 21.53 19.36 -0.57
N VAL A 41 21.70 18.10 -0.14
CA VAL A 41 22.81 17.68 0.74
C VAL A 41 24.16 17.73 0.02
N SER A 42 24.22 17.43 -1.28
CA SER A 42 25.47 17.45 -2.03
C SER A 42 26.02 18.86 -2.30
N GLY A 43 25.29 19.91 -1.92
CA GLY A 43 25.74 21.30 -2.11
C GLY A 43 25.99 21.67 -3.58
N SER A 44 25.46 20.88 -4.53
CA SER A 44 25.77 21.01 -5.96
C SER A 44 24.98 22.12 -6.66
N TYR A 45 24.29 22.96 -5.89
CA TYR A 45 23.80 24.25 -6.36
C TYR A 45 24.79 25.31 -5.88
N GLU A 46 25.80 25.62 -6.70
CA GLU A 46 26.39 26.96 -6.70
C GLU A 46 25.29 27.92 -7.19
N TYR A 47 24.39 28.28 -6.28
CA TYR A 47 23.48 29.40 -6.49
C TYR A 47 24.31 30.65 -6.21
N ASP A 48 24.62 31.45 -7.24
CA ASP A 48 25.16 32.79 -7.07
C ASP A 48 24.01 33.71 -6.59
N ASP A 49 23.57 33.49 -5.35
CA ASP A 49 22.49 34.22 -4.69
C ASP A 49 23.02 35.45 -3.94
N GLY A 50 24.26 35.88 -4.21
CA GLY A 50 24.87 37.05 -3.56
C GLY A 50 24.94 36.94 -2.03
N GLY A 51 24.88 35.73 -1.46
CA GLY A 51 24.91 35.50 -0.01
C GLY A 51 23.57 35.68 0.71
N TRP A 52 22.47 35.93 -0.01
CA TRP A 52 21.14 36.09 0.58
C TRP A 52 20.60 34.79 1.20
N GLY A 53 20.88 33.62 0.61
CA GLY A 53 20.53 32.32 1.18
C GLY A 53 21.15 32.12 2.55
N THR A 54 22.45 32.44 2.69
CA THR A 54 23.17 32.37 3.96
C THR A 54 22.61 33.34 5.01
N PHE A 55 22.19 34.54 4.60
CA PHE A 55 21.64 35.55 5.50
C PHE A 55 20.26 35.16 6.06
N LEU A 56 19.39 34.59 5.22
CA LEU A 56 18.10 34.05 5.64
C LEU A 56 18.28 32.81 6.54
N PHE A 57 19.22 31.93 6.21
CA PHE A 57 19.55 30.75 7.00
C PHE A 57 20.00 31.11 8.42
N LEU A 58 20.94 32.06 8.53
CA LEU A 58 21.47 32.51 9.81
C LEU A 58 20.41 33.30 10.60
N GLY A 59 19.60 34.11 9.92
CA GLY A 59 18.50 34.87 10.53
C GLY A 59 17.43 33.97 11.14
N ASN A 60 16.99 32.93 10.44
CA ASN A 60 15.98 32.00 10.94
C ASN A 60 16.50 31.13 12.09
N TYR A 61 17.75 30.66 11.99
CA TYR A 61 18.40 29.93 13.09
C TYR A 61 18.54 30.79 14.35
N LEU A 62 18.90 32.06 14.22
CA LEU A 62 19.00 33.00 15.35
C LEU A 62 17.63 33.35 15.96
N LEU A 63 16.57 33.44 15.15
CA LEU A 63 15.23 33.81 15.61
C LEU A 63 14.46 32.64 16.25
N THR A 64 14.59 31.43 15.71
CA THR A 64 13.82 30.27 16.17
C THR A 64 14.63 29.29 17.02
N GLY A 65 15.96 29.32 16.91
CA GLY A 65 16.85 28.32 17.50
C GLY A 65 16.75 26.94 16.86
N ILE A 66 15.94 26.79 15.80
CA ILE A 66 15.68 25.52 15.13
C ILE A 66 16.24 25.61 13.70
N PRO A 67 17.11 24.68 13.28
CA PRO A 67 17.61 24.67 11.92
C PRO A 67 16.50 24.42 10.89
N GLU A 68 16.52 25.10 9.75
CA GLU A 68 15.51 24.93 8.68
C GLU A 68 15.44 23.50 8.11
N TRP A 69 16.55 22.76 8.15
CA TRP A 69 16.59 21.35 7.74
C TRP A 69 15.75 20.44 8.65
N LEU A 70 15.48 20.86 9.88
CA LEU A 70 14.56 20.17 10.80
C LEU A 70 13.10 20.34 10.35
N PHE A 71 12.70 21.49 9.82
CA PHE A 71 11.36 21.67 9.24
C PHE A 71 11.15 20.88 7.94
N GLY A 72 12.16 20.87 7.06
CA GLY A 72 12.11 20.11 5.80
C GLY A 72 12.05 18.58 6.02
N SER A 73 12.81 18.07 6.99
CA SER A 73 12.84 16.64 7.28
C SER A 73 11.57 16.14 7.99
N VAL A 74 11.01 16.93 8.92
CA VAL A 74 9.75 16.58 9.62
C VAL A 74 8.56 16.57 8.66
N SER A 75 8.49 17.52 7.71
CA SER A 75 7.41 17.58 6.73
C SER A 75 7.44 16.42 5.73
N LEU A 76 8.62 16.07 5.19
CA LEU A 76 8.76 14.94 4.27
C LEU A 76 8.50 13.58 4.94
N THR A 77 8.99 13.41 6.16
CA THR A 77 8.74 12.18 6.95
C THR A 77 7.25 12.06 7.26
N GLY A 78 6.59 13.16 7.62
CA GLY A 78 5.14 13.19 7.85
C GLY A 78 4.35 12.77 6.62
N VAL A 79 4.68 13.31 5.44
CA VAL A 79 4.03 12.95 4.17
C VAL A 79 4.27 11.48 3.84
N ALA A 80 5.51 11.00 3.95
CA ALA A 80 5.88 9.61 3.73
C ALA A 80 5.06 8.64 4.62
N VAL A 81 4.97 8.95 5.90
CA VAL A 81 4.19 8.17 6.87
C VAL A 81 2.70 8.20 6.53
N ALA A 82 2.15 9.37 6.20
CA ALA A 82 0.75 9.50 5.81
C ALA A 82 0.40 8.68 4.56
N CYS A 83 1.24 8.73 3.53
CA CYS A 83 1.08 7.92 2.32
C CYS A 83 1.09 6.42 2.64
N ALA A 84 2.03 5.95 3.46
CA ALA A 84 2.10 4.56 3.87
C ALA A 84 0.83 4.11 4.61
N TYR A 85 0.29 4.93 5.50
CA TYR A 85 -0.98 4.63 6.19
C TYR A 85 -2.17 4.57 5.24
N ILE A 86 -2.25 5.46 4.25
CA ILE A 86 -3.32 5.44 3.24
C ILE A 86 -3.26 4.15 2.42
N ASP A 87 -2.08 3.71 2.00
CA ASP A 87 -1.91 2.47 1.24
C ASP A 87 -2.32 1.24 2.07
N ILE A 88 -1.92 1.17 3.34
CA ILE A 88 -2.30 0.09 4.24
C ILE A 88 -3.82 0.07 4.44
N ALA A 89 -4.42 1.23 4.71
CA ALA A 89 -5.86 1.37 4.89
C ALA A 89 -6.63 0.93 3.63
N TRP A 90 -6.17 1.35 2.45
CA TRP A 90 -6.77 0.97 1.17
C TRP A 90 -6.69 -0.54 0.91
N ASN A 91 -5.54 -1.16 1.18
CA ASN A 91 -5.38 -2.61 1.03
C ASN A 91 -6.30 -3.40 1.96
N ILE A 92 -6.43 -2.99 3.23
CA ILE A 92 -7.34 -3.61 4.20
C ILE A 92 -8.79 -3.46 3.74
N PHE A 93 -9.19 -2.27 3.30
CA PHE A 93 -10.53 -1.99 2.80
C PHE A 93 -10.85 -2.83 1.56
N TYR A 94 -9.95 -2.83 0.56
CA TYR A 94 -10.09 -3.59 -0.67
C TYR A 94 -10.18 -5.10 -0.40
N TRP A 95 -9.33 -5.64 0.47
CA TRP A 95 -9.36 -7.06 0.83
C TRP A 95 -10.67 -7.44 1.50
N ARG A 96 -11.13 -6.65 2.47
CA ARG A 96 -12.44 -6.86 3.14
C ARG A 96 -13.60 -6.81 2.15
N TRP A 97 -13.61 -5.84 1.24
CA TRP A 97 -14.64 -5.72 0.20
C TRP A 97 -14.65 -6.94 -0.72
N ARG A 98 -13.46 -7.40 -1.15
CA ARG A 98 -13.31 -8.58 -2.01
C ARG A 98 -13.78 -9.86 -1.33
N VAL A 99 -13.45 -10.06 -0.06
CA VAL A 99 -13.90 -11.23 0.73
C VAL A 99 -15.43 -11.21 0.85
N ARG A 100 -16.01 -10.06 1.22
CA ARG A 100 -17.48 -9.91 1.31
C ARG A 100 -18.18 -10.19 -0.02
N ARG A 101 -17.66 -9.68 -1.13
CA ARG A 101 -18.20 -9.98 -2.47
C ARG A 101 -18.17 -11.48 -2.78
N ARG A 102 -17.08 -12.17 -2.43
CA ARG A 102 -16.97 -13.62 -2.64
C ARG A 102 -17.96 -14.40 -1.77
N LEU A 103 -18.14 -14.01 -0.51
CA LEU A 103 -19.11 -14.64 0.38
C LEU A 103 -20.54 -14.46 -0.14
N ARG A 104 -20.92 -13.24 -0.52
CA ARG A 104 -22.24 -12.97 -1.13
C ARG A 104 -22.46 -13.74 -2.42
N ALA A 105 -21.43 -13.86 -3.26
CA ALA A 105 -21.53 -14.64 -4.50
C ALA A 105 -21.68 -16.15 -4.23
N ARG A 106 -21.08 -16.67 -3.16
CA ARG A 106 -21.25 -18.07 -2.73
C ARG A 106 -22.64 -18.30 -2.17
N GLU A 107 -23.11 -17.41 -1.31
CA GLU A 107 -24.45 -17.44 -0.73
C GLU A 107 -25.53 -17.40 -1.82
N ALA A 108 -25.42 -16.47 -2.77
CA ALA A 108 -26.34 -16.36 -3.90
C ALA A 108 -26.30 -17.58 -4.85
N ALA A 109 -25.20 -18.34 -4.85
CA ALA A 109 -25.05 -19.57 -5.62
C ALA A 109 -25.48 -20.82 -4.82
N GLY A 110 -25.97 -20.68 -3.58
CA GLY A 110 -26.33 -21.81 -2.73
C GLY A 110 -25.12 -22.66 -2.30
N LEU A 111 -23.92 -22.07 -2.24
CA LEU A 111 -22.71 -22.77 -1.82
C LEU A 111 -22.45 -22.56 -0.32
N CYS A 112 -22.01 -23.62 0.37
CA CYS A 112 -21.54 -23.52 1.75
C CYS A 112 -20.42 -22.47 1.85
N LEU A 113 -20.56 -21.52 2.78
CA LEU A 113 -19.60 -20.42 2.94
C LEU A 113 -18.22 -20.90 3.43
N SER A 114 -18.19 -22.03 4.15
CA SER A 114 -16.99 -22.59 4.76
C SER A 114 -16.19 -23.43 3.76
N CYS A 115 -16.76 -24.53 3.26
CA CYS A 115 -16.06 -25.45 2.35
C CYS A 115 -16.29 -25.18 0.85
N GLY A 116 -17.40 -24.51 0.49
CA GLY A 116 -17.79 -24.28 -0.90
C GLY A 116 -18.57 -25.41 -1.58
N TYR A 117 -19.06 -26.39 -0.82
CA TYR A 117 -19.95 -27.44 -1.34
C TYR A 117 -21.30 -26.87 -1.80
N ASP A 118 -21.89 -27.46 -2.83
CA ASP A 118 -23.19 -27.03 -3.38
C ASP A 118 -24.35 -27.58 -2.55
N LEU A 119 -25.15 -26.68 -1.98
CA LEU A 119 -26.30 -27.01 -1.12
C LEU A 119 -27.62 -26.98 -1.87
N ASN A 120 -27.65 -26.63 -3.17
CA ASN A 120 -28.92 -26.49 -3.92
C ASN A 120 -29.70 -27.80 -4.06
N GLY A 121 -29.08 -28.96 -3.78
CA GLY A 121 -29.72 -30.27 -3.77
C GLY A 121 -30.12 -30.80 -2.39
N LEU A 122 -29.80 -30.08 -1.31
CA LEU A 122 -30.10 -30.51 0.06
C LEU A 122 -31.34 -29.76 0.60
N PRO A 123 -32.10 -30.37 1.52
CA PRO A 123 -33.13 -29.66 2.27
C PRO A 123 -32.52 -28.51 3.08
N ASN A 124 -33.26 -27.40 3.27
CA ASN A 124 -32.77 -26.18 3.91
C ASN A 124 -32.27 -26.35 5.36
N ASP A 125 -32.62 -27.45 6.03
CA ASP A 125 -32.32 -27.70 7.44
C ASP A 125 -31.19 -28.75 7.67
N VAL A 126 -30.50 -29.18 6.60
CA VAL A 126 -29.44 -30.20 6.72
C VAL A 126 -28.06 -29.56 6.73
N CYS A 127 -27.24 -29.92 7.72
CA CYS A 127 -25.83 -29.50 7.80
C CYS A 127 -25.04 -29.95 6.57
N CYS A 128 -24.01 -29.18 6.21
CA CYS A 128 -23.16 -29.50 5.07
C CYS A 128 -22.46 -30.85 5.29
N PRO A 129 -22.57 -31.83 4.35
CA PRO A 129 -22.02 -33.18 4.54
C PRO A 129 -20.49 -33.22 4.58
N GLU A 130 -19.82 -32.21 4.00
CA GLU A 130 -18.34 -32.15 3.96
C GLU A 130 -17.73 -31.56 5.24
N CYS A 131 -18.32 -30.48 5.77
CA CYS A 131 -17.74 -29.76 6.92
C CYS A 131 -18.57 -29.82 8.20
N GLY A 132 -19.78 -30.40 8.16
CA GLY A 132 -20.69 -30.51 9.30
C GLY A 132 -21.29 -29.20 9.78
N ASN A 133 -21.14 -28.13 8.99
CA ASN A 133 -21.53 -26.76 9.33
C ASN A 133 -22.83 -26.35 8.67
#